data_AF-A0A975C930-F1
#
_entry.id   AF-A0A975C930-F1
#
_cell.length_a   1.000
_cell.length_b   1.000
_cell.length_c   1.000
_cell.angle_alpha   90.00
_cell.angle_beta   90.00
_cell.angle_gamma   90.00
#
_symmetry.space_group_name_H-M   'P 1'
#
loop_
_entity.id
_entity.type
_entity.pdbx_description
1 polymer ?
#
loop_
_entity_poly.entity_id
_entity_poly.type
_entity_poly.pdbx_seq_one_letter_code
_entity_poly.pdbx_strand_id
1 'polypeptide(L)'
;MKKEKRKRILTLLIIYTALILYFLFFGFGRPGAAVGIDEYRYNLIPNIISLRFLTISEFEYFQPWFFTFGNFAGFIPIGILIPLLYQWKFFKFISLFFLSILMIETVQMLTFLGSFDIDDAIVNTLGAAVGFGAYKIGFRFTSIQKSIRVTIMSAIILSIVVIGFSELLNKSFTKKEGAAFLFEGFAPS
;
A
#
# COMPACT_ATOMS: atom_id res chain seq x y z
N MET A 1 -24.62 -1.36 15.20
CA MET A 1 -23.46 -1.43 16.12
C MET A 1 -23.76 -0.57 17.35
N LYS A 2 -23.54 -1.06 18.58
CA LYS A 2 -23.74 -0.26 19.82
C LYS A 2 -22.86 1.00 19.80
N LYS A 3 -23.37 2.12 20.30
CA LYS A 3 -22.72 3.46 20.26
C LYS A 3 -21.32 3.43 20.89
N GLU A 4 -21.19 2.78 22.05
CA GLU A 4 -19.90 2.59 22.73
C GLU A 4 -18.88 1.79 21.92
N LYS A 5 -19.31 0.73 21.23
CA LYS A 5 -18.44 -0.07 20.37
C LYS A 5 -17.95 0.74 19.16
N ARG A 6 -18.83 1.53 18.56
CA ARG A 6 -18.48 2.44 17.45
C ARG A 6 -17.44 3.47 17.90
N LYS A 7 -17.62 4.07 19.08
CA LYS A 7 -16.69 5.06 19.65
C LYS A 7 -15.29 4.46 19.83
N ARG A 8 -15.18 3.26 20.41
CA ARG A 8 -13.90 2.56 20.58
C ARG A 8 -13.19 2.29 19.25
N ILE A 9 -13.91 1.79 18.24
CA ILE A 9 -13.32 1.51 16.91
C ILE A 9 -12.87 2.82 16.24
N LEU A 10 -13.64 3.90 16.38
CA LEU A 10 -13.24 5.21 15.86
C LEU A 10 -11.98 5.75 16.54
N THR A 11 -11.89 5.66 17.86
CA THR A 11 -10.68 6.05 18.61
C THR A 11 -9.46 5.24 18.15
N LEU A 12 -9.61 3.92 18.01
CA LEU A 12 -8.55 3.06 17.48
C LEU A 12 -8.12 3.46 16.06
N LEU A 13 -9.08 3.75 15.18
CA LEU A 13 -8.79 4.21 13.82
C LEU A 13 -8.01 5.53 13.82
N ILE A 14 -8.41 6.50 14.66
CA ILE A 14 -7.73 7.81 14.74
C ILE A 14 -6.30 7.63 15.24
N ILE A 15 -6.09 6.89 16.33
CA ILE A 15 -4.75 6.63 16.88
C ILE A 15 -3.89 5.90 15.85
N TYR A 16 -4.43 4.87 15.20
CA TYR A 16 -3.70 4.11 14.20
C TYR A 16 -3.35 4.95 12.96
N THR A 17 -4.28 5.80 12.50
CA THR A 17 -4.02 6.70 11.37
C THR A 17 -2.94 7.72 11.71
N ALA A 18 -2.97 8.29 12.92
CA ALA A 18 -1.92 9.20 13.39
C ALA A 18 -0.55 8.50 13.44
N LEU A 19 -0.51 7.25 13.88
CA LEU A 19 0.71 6.44 13.90
C LEU A 19 1.27 6.20 12.49
N ILE A 20 0.41 5.82 11.53
CA ILE A 20 0.82 5.61 10.14
C ILE A 20 1.33 6.91 9.52
N LEU A 21 0.63 8.04 9.73
CA LEU A 21 1.08 9.34 9.24
C LEU A 21 2.43 9.74 9.85
N TYR A 22 2.64 9.47 11.14
CA TYR A 22 3.94 9.70 11.77
C TYR A 22 5.05 8.91 11.06
N PHE A 23 4.86 7.60 10.83
CA PHE A 23 5.86 6.79 10.13
C PHE A 23 6.08 7.24 8.68
N LEU A 24 5.03 7.68 8.00
CA LEU A 24 5.09 8.09 6.60
C LEU A 24 5.85 9.41 6.41
N PHE A 25 5.71 10.37 7.33
CA PHE A 25 6.38 11.67 7.26
C PHE A 25 7.73 11.72 8.00
N PHE A 26 7.78 11.16 9.20
CA PHE A 26 8.90 11.33 10.13
C PHE A 26 9.64 10.03 10.42
N GLY A 27 9.10 8.89 9.97
CA GLY A 27 9.75 7.60 10.10
C GLY A 27 11.03 7.50 9.28
N PHE A 28 11.88 6.57 9.68
CA PHE A 28 13.03 6.09 8.88
C PHE A 28 14.02 7.17 8.43
N GLY A 29 14.15 8.26 9.20
CA GLY A 29 15.15 9.31 8.94
C GLY A 29 14.78 10.27 7.81
N ARG A 30 13.53 10.28 7.34
CA ARG A 30 13.05 11.20 6.28
C ARG A 30 13.38 12.68 6.53
N PRO A 31 13.24 13.23 7.75
CA PRO A 31 13.62 14.62 8.01
C PRO A 31 15.12 14.89 7.80
N GLY A 32 15.98 13.91 8.12
CA GLY A 32 17.42 14.02 7.86
C GLY A 32 17.75 13.92 6.38
N ALA A 33 17.02 13.08 5.63
CA ALA A 33 17.17 12.95 4.19
C ALA A 33 16.68 14.18 3.41
N ALA A 34 15.83 15.03 4.01
CA ALA A 34 15.36 16.27 3.40
C ALA A 34 16.39 17.41 3.45
N VAL A 35 17.42 17.31 4.28
CA VAL A 35 18.44 18.35 4.45
C VAL A 35 19.29 18.45 3.19
N GLY A 36 19.28 19.61 2.53
CA GLY A 36 20.07 19.87 1.32
C GLY A 36 19.44 19.35 0.02
N ILE A 37 18.15 19.00 0.04
CA ILE A 37 17.38 18.74 -1.18
C ILE A 37 16.70 20.05 -1.62
N ASP A 38 17.10 20.54 -2.79
CA ASP A 38 16.53 21.76 -3.38
C ASP A 38 15.60 21.46 -4.58
N GLU A 39 15.42 20.18 -4.93
CA GLU A 39 14.64 19.74 -6.09
C GLU A 39 13.45 18.86 -5.72
N TYR A 40 12.31 19.10 -6.35
CA TYR A 40 11.13 18.25 -6.22
C TYR A 40 11.32 16.94 -6.98
N ARG A 41 11.09 15.82 -6.30
CA ARG A 41 11.14 14.48 -6.89
C ARG A 41 9.74 13.92 -7.07
N TYR A 42 9.45 13.42 -8.27
CA TYR A 42 8.15 12.82 -8.58
C TYR A 42 8.29 11.66 -9.59
N ASN A 43 7.46 10.64 -9.41
CA ASN A 43 7.25 9.52 -10.31
C ASN A 43 5.74 9.43 -10.61
N LEU A 44 5.36 9.89 -11.81
CA LEU A 44 3.95 9.96 -12.24
C LEU A 44 3.55 8.77 -13.12
N ILE A 45 4.54 8.06 -13.68
CA ILE A 45 4.32 6.96 -14.60
C ILE A 45 4.49 5.68 -13.79
N PRO A 46 3.46 4.84 -13.67
CA PRO A 46 3.59 3.57 -12.97
C PRO A 46 4.53 2.67 -13.77
N ASN A 47 5.69 2.37 -13.20
CA ASN A 47 6.72 1.59 -13.90
C ASN A 47 6.63 0.12 -13.49
N ILE A 48 6.69 -0.15 -12.19
CA ILE A 48 6.71 -1.49 -11.61
C ILE A 48 6.00 -1.45 -10.26
N ILE A 49 5.16 -2.43 -9.97
CA ILE A 49 4.60 -2.56 -8.62
C ILE A 49 5.70 -3.13 -7.72
N SER A 50 6.35 -2.29 -6.92
CA SER A 50 7.54 -2.63 -6.11
C SER A 50 7.32 -3.74 -5.06
N LEU A 51 6.07 -4.18 -4.87
CA LEU A 51 5.65 -5.25 -3.98
C LEU A 51 6.04 -6.64 -4.51
N ARG A 52 6.97 -7.31 -3.81
CA ARG A 52 7.50 -8.64 -4.16
C ARG A 52 7.85 -9.47 -2.92
N PHE A 53 8.09 -10.77 -3.09
CA PHE A 53 8.65 -11.59 -2.02
C PHE A 53 10.12 -11.26 -1.76
N LEU A 54 10.54 -11.34 -0.49
CA LEU A 54 11.94 -11.17 -0.12
C LEU A 54 12.73 -12.45 -0.44
N THR A 55 13.76 -12.33 -1.27
CA THR A 55 14.68 -13.43 -1.56
C THR A 55 15.94 -13.31 -0.69
N ILE A 56 16.43 -14.44 -0.15
CA ILE A 56 17.55 -14.49 0.82
C ILE A 56 18.85 -13.88 0.27
N SER A 57 19.03 -13.86 -1.06
CA SER A 57 20.20 -13.29 -1.75
C SER A 57 20.20 -11.77 -1.89
N GLU A 58 19.15 -11.05 -1.45
CA GLU A 58 18.93 -9.63 -1.76
C GLU A 58 19.10 -8.70 -0.55
N PHE A 59 20.12 -8.91 0.29
CA PHE A 59 20.29 -8.13 1.53
C PHE A 59 20.42 -6.61 1.28
N GLU A 60 21.04 -6.19 0.16
CA GLU A 60 21.14 -4.78 -0.25
C GLU A 60 19.76 -4.15 -0.53
N TYR A 61 18.80 -4.94 -0.97
CA TYR A 61 17.44 -4.48 -1.26
C TYR A 61 16.49 -4.63 -0.08
N PHE A 62 16.98 -5.07 1.09
CA PHE A 62 16.15 -5.29 2.26
C PHE A 62 15.46 -4.02 2.74
N GLN A 63 16.17 -2.89 2.79
CA GLN A 63 15.61 -1.63 3.28
C GLN A 63 14.49 -1.07 2.37
N PRO A 64 14.69 -0.94 1.03
CA PRO A 64 13.61 -0.57 0.12
C PRO A 64 12.43 -1.54 0.15
N TRP A 65 12.70 -2.85 0.21
CA TRP A 65 11.66 -3.87 0.35
C TRP A 65 10.87 -3.70 1.64
N PHE A 66 11.55 -3.49 2.77
CA PHE A 66 10.94 -3.33 4.08
C PHE A 66 10.03 -2.11 4.14
N PHE A 67 10.42 -0.99 3.52
CA PHE A 67 9.56 0.19 3.42
C PHE A 67 8.32 -0.07 2.57
N THR A 68 8.50 -0.67 1.39
CA THR A 68 7.39 -1.01 0.48
C THR A 68 6.40 -1.97 1.15
N PHE A 69 6.92 -3.04 1.74
CA PHE A 69 6.12 -4.04 2.45
C PHE A 69 5.45 -3.44 3.70
N GLY A 70 6.17 -2.60 4.45
CA GLY A 70 5.65 -1.90 5.62
C GLY A 70 4.50 -0.96 5.27
N ASN A 71 4.60 -0.24 4.17
CA ASN A 71 3.55 0.58 3.58
C ASN A 71 2.32 -0.28 3.23
N PHE A 72 2.49 -1.32 2.41
CA PHE A 72 1.43 -2.28 2.08
C PHE A 72 0.73 -2.85 3.32
N ALA A 73 1.51 -3.40 4.26
CA ALA A 73 0.99 -4.03 5.48
C ALA A 73 0.33 -3.01 6.42
N GLY A 74 0.87 -1.80 6.52
CA GLY A 74 0.37 -0.72 7.35
C GLY A 74 -1.01 -0.21 6.94
N PHE A 75 -1.38 -0.35 5.67
CA PHE A 75 -2.71 0.05 5.20
C PHE A 75 -3.78 -1.05 5.27
N ILE A 76 -3.41 -2.31 5.52
CA ILE A 76 -4.38 -3.41 5.72
C ILE A 76 -5.35 -3.12 6.86
N PRO A 77 -4.92 -2.69 8.08
CA PRO A 77 -5.86 -2.42 9.16
C PRO A 77 -6.79 -1.25 8.86
N ILE A 78 -6.35 -0.22 8.13
CA ILE A 78 -7.21 0.88 7.67
C ILE A 78 -8.30 0.34 6.74
N GLY A 79 -7.92 -0.54 5.81
CA GLY A 79 -8.82 -1.27 4.93
C GLY A 79 -9.87 -2.12 5.65
N ILE A 80 -9.61 -2.57 6.87
CA ILE A 80 -10.57 -3.31 7.70
C ILE A 80 -11.46 -2.34 8.50
N LEU A 81 -10.86 -1.34 9.15
CA LEU A 81 -11.53 -0.47 10.14
C LEU A 81 -12.53 0.51 9.50
N ILE A 82 -12.19 1.10 8.34
CA ILE A 82 -13.07 2.06 7.66
C ILE A 82 -14.40 1.43 7.22
N PRO A 83 -14.42 0.32 6.45
CA PRO A 83 -15.69 -0.28 6.06
C PRO A 83 -16.44 -0.89 7.25
N LEU A 84 -15.76 -1.30 8.33
CA LEU A 84 -16.39 -1.70 9.58
C LEU A 84 -17.19 -0.57 10.25
N LEU A 85 -16.71 0.67 10.17
CA LEU A 85 -17.37 1.85 10.76
C LEU A 85 -18.47 2.45 9.88
N TYR A 86 -18.21 2.55 8.58
CA TYR A 86 -19.02 3.35 7.65
C TYR A 86 -19.74 2.53 6.58
N GLN A 87 -19.52 1.22 6.50
CA GLN A 87 -20.15 0.31 5.54
C GLN A 87 -20.04 0.78 4.08
N TRP A 88 -18.91 1.39 3.73
CA TRP A 88 -18.68 1.88 2.37
C TRP A 88 -18.60 0.73 1.37
N LYS A 89 -19.10 0.98 0.14
CA LYS A 89 -18.89 0.09 -1.00
C LYS A 89 -17.43 0.13 -1.43
N PHE A 90 -16.94 -0.98 -2.00
CA PHE A 90 -15.53 -1.14 -2.40
C PHE A 90 -15.02 0.01 -3.28
N PHE A 91 -15.70 0.31 -4.39
CA PHE A 91 -15.29 1.38 -5.30
C PHE A 91 -15.23 2.75 -4.62
N LYS A 92 -16.24 3.11 -3.83
CA LYS A 92 -16.24 4.37 -3.07
C LYS A 92 -15.05 4.43 -2.11
N PHE A 93 -14.79 3.34 -1.40
CA PHE A 93 -13.69 3.25 -0.45
C PHE A 93 -12.33 3.41 -1.15
N ILE A 94 -12.06 2.60 -2.17
CA ILE A 94 -10.77 2.60 -2.87
C ILE A 94 -10.51 3.92 -3.59
N SER A 95 -11.50 4.51 -4.26
CA SER A 95 -11.30 5.80 -4.95
C SER A 95 -10.95 6.93 -3.98
N LEU A 96 -11.66 7.04 -2.85
CA LEU A 96 -11.35 8.06 -1.84
C LEU A 96 -10.03 7.78 -1.13
N PHE A 97 -9.72 6.51 -0.89
CA PHE A 97 -8.47 6.11 -0.27
C PHE A 97 -7.28 6.44 -1.17
N PHE A 98 -7.32 6.06 -2.44
CA PHE A 98 -6.28 6.36 -3.42
C PHE A 98 -6.05 7.87 -3.54
N LEU A 99 -7.13 8.66 -3.65
CA LEU A 99 -7.02 10.12 -3.68
C LEU A 99 -6.37 10.69 -2.40
N SER A 100 -6.71 10.14 -1.23
CA SER A 100 -6.09 10.54 0.03
C SER A 100 -4.58 10.24 0.04
N ILE A 101 -4.16 9.09 -0.50
CA ILE A 101 -2.73 8.77 -0.61
C ILE A 101 -2.03 9.71 -1.58
N LEU A 102 -2.60 10.01 -2.76
CA LEU A 102 -2.02 11.00 -3.68
C LEU A 102 -1.84 12.38 -3.04
N MET A 103 -2.80 12.81 -2.20
CA MET A 103 -2.64 14.04 -1.42
C MET A 103 -1.48 13.95 -0.43
N ILE A 104 -1.30 12.81 0.23
CA ILE A 104 -0.19 12.61 1.16
C ILE A 104 1.16 12.62 0.43
N GLU A 105 1.29 11.89 -0.68
CA GLU A 105 2.47 11.89 -1.56
C GLU A 105 2.80 13.31 -2.04
N THR A 106 1.78 14.11 -2.38
CA THR A 106 1.94 15.52 -2.75
C THR A 106 2.51 16.34 -1.60
N VAL A 107 1.98 16.18 -0.39
CA VAL A 107 2.48 16.90 0.79
C VAL A 107 3.92 16.47 1.12
N GLN A 108 4.25 15.18 1.02
CA GLN A 108 5.61 14.68 1.21
C GLN A 108 6.60 15.30 0.22
N MET A 109 6.22 15.42 -1.06
CA MET A 109 7.02 16.11 -2.08
C MET A 109 7.19 17.60 -1.75
N LEU A 110 6.10 18.32 -1.45
CA LEU A 110 6.12 19.76 -1.16
C LEU A 110 6.91 20.11 0.11
N THR A 111 6.98 19.17 1.06
CA THR A 111 7.74 19.32 2.31
C THR A 111 9.15 18.76 2.22
N PHE A 112 9.57 18.25 1.05
CA PHE A 112 10.85 17.58 0.81
C PHE A 112 11.11 16.34 1.69
N LEU A 113 10.11 15.88 2.46
CA LEU A 113 10.16 14.67 3.29
C LEU A 113 10.05 13.38 2.47
N GLY A 114 9.81 13.51 1.17
CA GLY A 114 9.71 12.39 0.23
C GLY A 114 9.64 12.86 -1.21
N SER A 115 9.22 11.94 -2.08
CA SER A 115 8.84 12.18 -3.46
C SER A 115 7.36 11.94 -3.62
N PHE A 116 6.76 12.50 -4.67
CA PHE A 116 5.44 12.03 -5.10
C PHE A 116 5.64 10.74 -5.88
N ASP A 117 5.15 9.59 -5.40
CA ASP A 117 5.33 8.32 -6.11
C ASP A 117 4.01 7.58 -6.34
N ILE A 118 3.64 7.42 -7.62
CA ILE A 118 2.43 6.69 -8.00
C ILE A 118 2.52 5.19 -7.67
N ASP A 119 3.73 4.60 -7.72
CA ASP A 119 3.93 3.19 -7.41
C ASP A 119 3.69 2.94 -5.90
N ASP A 120 4.15 3.85 -5.03
CA ASP A 120 3.83 3.82 -3.59
C ASP A 120 2.33 4.00 -3.34
N ALA A 121 1.67 4.91 -4.07
CA ALA A 121 0.23 5.09 -3.96
C ALA A 121 -0.57 3.83 -4.34
N ILE A 122 -0.11 3.10 -5.37
CA ILE A 122 -0.68 1.82 -5.78
C ILE A 122 -0.48 0.77 -4.68
N VAL A 123 0.75 0.62 -4.16
CA VAL A 123 1.05 -0.37 -3.11
C VAL A 123 0.24 -0.13 -1.84
N ASN A 124 0.13 1.13 -1.39
CA ASN A 124 -0.69 1.53 -0.25
C ASN A 124 -2.17 1.16 -0.46
N THR A 125 -2.66 1.41 -1.67
CA THR A 125 -4.05 1.12 -2.05
C THR A 125 -4.32 -0.38 -2.16
N LEU A 126 -3.36 -1.17 -2.63
CA LEU A 126 -3.43 -2.63 -2.61
C LEU A 126 -3.54 -3.17 -1.18
N GLY A 127 -2.77 -2.61 -0.25
CA GLY A 127 -2.86 -2.94 1.18
C GLY A 127 -4.26 -2.67 1.74
N ALA A 128 -4.80 -1.49 1.47
CA ALA A 128 -6.16 -1.13 1.86
C ALA A 128 -7.23 -2.03 1.19
N ALA A 129 -7.04 -2.42 -0.07
CA ALA A 129 -7.93 -3.33 -0.78
C ALA A 129 -7.95 -4.74 -0.17
N VAL A 130 -6.77 -5.26 0.20
CA VAL A 130 -6.65 -6.53 0.94
C VAL A 130 -7.39 -6.45 2.27
N GLY A 131 -7.21 -5.36 3.03
CA GLY A 131 -7.94 -5.12 4.26
C GLY A 131 -9.45 -5.11 4.07
N PHE A 132 -9.93 -4.43 3.02
CA PHE A 132 -11.36 -4.38 2.70
C PHE A 132 -11.91 -5.77 2.35
N GLY A 133 -11.20 -6.53 1.52
CA GLY A 133 -11.56 -7.89 1.15
C GLY A 133 -11.64 -8.80 2.37
N ALA A 134 -10.62 -8.75 3.23
CA ALA A 134 -10.58 -9.50 4.48
C ALA A 134 -11.75 -9.16 5.42
N TYR A 135 -12.07 -7.87 5.58
CA TYR A 135 -13.25 -7.43 6.32
C TYR A 135 -14.54 -8.04 5.76
N LYS A 136 -14.72 -7.99 4.43
CA LYS A 136 -15.91 -8.48 3.73
C LYS A 136 -16.10 -9.99 3.87
N ILE A 137 -15.01 -10.74 4.05
CA ILE A 137 -15.03 -12.20 4.25
C ILE A 137 -15.25 -12.52 5.74
N GLY A 138 -14.47 -11.93 6.64
CA GLY A 138 -14.47 -12.26 8.06
C GLY A 138 -15.69 -11.77 8.82
N PHE A 139 -16.21 -10.57 8.53
CA PHE A 139 -17.35 -10.01 9.28
C PHE A 139 -18.73 -10.53 8.86
N ARG A 140 -18.77 -11.70 8.20
CA ARG A 140 -20.02 -12.44 7.91
C ARG A 140 -20.49 -13.32 9.08
N PHE A 141 -19.61 -13.59 10.04
CA PHE A 141 -19.92 -14.48 11.16
C PHE A 141 -20.48 -13.71 12.37
N THR A 142 -21.46 -14.32 13.05
CA THR A 142 -22.08 -13.78 14.27
C THR A 142 -21.12 -13.82 15.47
N SER A 143 -20.28 -14.85 15.57
CA SER A 143 -19.25 -14.96 16.61
C SER A 143 -18.07 -14.03 16.31
N ILE A 144 -17.75 -13.17 17.28
CA ILE A 144 -16.65 -12.21 17.17
C ILE A 144 -15.29 -12.90 17.03
N GLN A 145 -15.05 -14.00 17.74
CA GLN A 145 -13.80 -14.75 17.65
C GLN A 145 -13.61 -15.40 16.28
N LYS A 146 -14.69 -15.93 15.70
CA LYS A 146 -14.67 -16.51 14.35
C LYS A 146 -14.44 -15.43 13.30
N SER A 147 -15.13 -14.29 13.44
CA SER A 147 -14.95 -13.13 12.56
C SER A 147 -13.50 -12.64 12.54
N ILE A 148 -12.89 -12.47 13.71
CA ILE A 148 -11.48 -12.04 13.83
C ILE A 148 -10.55 -13.06 13.19
N ARG A 149 -10.66 -14.35 13.54
CA ARG A 149 -9.80 -15.41 12.98
C ARG A 149 -9.87 -15.48 11.46
N VAL A 150 -11.08 -15.45 10.89
CA VAL A 150 -11.25 -15.51 9.43
C VAL A 150 -10.77 -14.22 8.76
N THR A 151 -10.94 -13.05 9.38
CA THR A 151 -10.39 -11.79 8.86
C THR A 151 -8.86 -11.87 8.77
N ILE A 152 -8.19 -12.37 9.82
CA ILE A 152 -6.72 -12.49 9.83
C ILE A 152 -6.25 -13.50 8.76
N MET A 153 -6.87 -14.68 8.69
CA MET A 153 -6.52 -15.70 7.69
C MET A 153 -6.72 -15.19 6.26
N SER A 154 -7.86 -14.53 6.00
CA SER A 154 -8.14 -13.97 4.67
C SER A 154 -7.20 -12.83 4.32
N ALA A 155 -6.82 -11.97 5.26
CA ALA A 155 -5.82 -10.92 5.03
C ALA A 155 -4.47 -11.54 4.62
N ILE A 156 -4.00 -12.58 5.31
CA ILE A 156 -2.74 -13.27 4.99
C ILE A 156 -2.80 -13.89 3.58
N ILE A 157 -3.86 -14.65 3.29
CA ILE A 157 -4.01 -15.32 1.98
C ILE A 157 -4.09 -14.28 0.85
N LEU A 158 -4.91 -13.25 1.02
CA LEU A 158 -5.05 -12.19 0.02
C LEU A 158 -3.73 -11.43 -0.18
N SER A 159 -2.98 -11.15 0.89
CA SER A 159 -1.64 -10.55 0.77
C SER A 159 -0.69 -11.40 -0.07
N ILE A 160 -0.63 -12.71 0.18
CA ILE A 160 0.21 -13.63 -0.61
C ILE A 160 -0.19 -13.60 -2.09
N VAL A 161 -1.51 -13.65 -2.37
CA VAL A 161 -2.03 -13.60 -3.75
C VAL A 161 -1.67 -12.27 -4.42
N VAL A 162 -1.85 -11.14 -3.73
CA VAL A 162 -1.54 -9.80 -4.29
C VAL A 162 -0.04 -9.64 -4.54
N ILE A 163 0.82 -10.07 -3.60
CA ILE A 163 2.29 -10.02 -3.79
C ILE A 163 2.71 -10.90 -4.96
N GLY A 164 2.21 -12.13 -5.04
CA GLY A 164 2.54 -13.04 -6.14
C GLY A 164 2.03 -12.55 -7.50
N PHE A 165 0.84 -11.95 -7.54
CA PHE A 165 0.30 -11.34 -8.76
C PHE A 165 1.11 -10.12 -9.19
N SER A 166 1.50 -9.27 -8.24
CA SER A 166 2.41 -8.13 -8.49
C SER A 166 3.72 -8.59 -9.13
N GLU A 167 4.36 -9.63 -8.58
CA GLU A 167 5.58 -10.18 -9.14
C GLU A 167 5.40 -10.76 -10.56
N LEU A 168 4.28 -11.45 -10.81
CA LEU A 168 3.95 -11.99 -12.13
C LEU A 168 3.74 -10.88 -13.17
N LEU A 169 3.05 -9.81 -12.78
CA LEU A 169 2.87 -8.64 -13.63
C LEU A 169 4.22 -8.01 -13.98
N ASN A 170 5.07 -7.78 -12.99
CA ASN A 170 6.38 -7.19 -13.20
C ASN A 170 7.24 -8.02 -14.17
N LYS A 171 7.28 -9.35 -14.00
CA LYS A 171 7.97 -10.25 -14.95
C LYS A 171 7.42 -10.14 -16.37
N SER A 172 6.11 -9.94 -16.50
CA SER A 172 5.46 -9.79 -17.81
C SER A 172 5.79 -8.46 -18.49
N PHE A 173 5.93 -7.37 -17.71
CA PHE A 173 6.34 -6.07 -18.23
C PHE A 173 7.81 -6.06 -18.68
N THR A 174 8.72 -6.56 -17.85
CA THR A 174 10.16 -6.64 -18.20
C THR A 174 10.40 -7.48 -19.45
N LYS A 175 9.65 -8.58 -19.63
CA LYS A 175 9.75 -9.41 -20.84
C LYS A 175 9.28 -8.67 -22.10
N LYS A 176 8.26 -7.81 -22.00
CA LYS A 176 7.75 -7.02 -23.13
C LYS A 176 8.72 -5.93 -23.55
N GLU A 177 9.31 -5.22 -22.60
CA GLU A 177 10.33 -4.21 -22.87
C GLU A 177 11.57 -4.83 -23.51
N GLY A 178 12.09 -5.93 -22.94
CA GLY A 178 13.21 -6.67 -23.51
C GLY A 178 12.93 -7.18 -24.94
N ALA A 179 11.68 -7.56 -25.23
CA ALA A 179 11.28 -7.93 -26.60
C ALA A 179 11.22 -6.71 -27.53
N ALA A 180 10.72 -5.56 -27.08
CA ALA A 180 10.65 -4.34 -27.88
C ALA A 180 12.04 -3.83 -28.32
N PHE A 181 13.03 -3.86 -27.42
CA PHE A 181 14.42 -3.52 -27.76
C PHE A 181 15.04 -4.46 -28.79
N LEU A 182 14.67 -5.75 -28.77
CA LEU A 182 15.12 -6.70 -29.79
C LEU A 182 14.50 -6.39 -31.16
N PHE A 183 13.26 -5.90 -31.24
CA PHE A 183 12.64 -5.55 -32.53
C PHE A 183 13.13 -4.20 -33.08
N GLU A 184 13.45 -3.22 -32.24
CA GLU A 184 14.03 -1.94 -32.68
C GLU A 184 15.48 -2.09 -33.18
N GLY A 185 16.25 -3.04 -32.65
CA GLY A 185 17.59 -3.37 -33.14
C GLY A 185 17.66 -4.01 -34.54
N PHE A 186 16.51 -4.36 -35.13
CA PHE A 186 16.41 -4.93 -36.48
C PHE A 186 15.80 -3.96 -37.52
N ALA A 187 15.52 -2.70 -37.17
CA ALA A 187 15.08 -1.71 -38.14
C ALA A 187 16.25 -1.34 -39.09
N PRO A 188 16.15 -1.58 -40.41
CA PRO A 188 17.20 -1.18 -41.34
C PRO A 188 17.22 0.35 -41.45
N SER A 189 18.43 0.92 -41.35
CA SER A 189 18.76 2.33 -41.57
C SER A 189 18.48 2.78 -43.01
#